data_AF-A0AAV5ES85-F1
#
_entry.id   AF-A0AAV5ES85-F1
#
_cell.length_a   1.000
_cell.length_b   1.000
_cell.length_c   1.000
_cell.angle_alpha   90.00
_cell.angle_beta   90.00
_cell.angle_gamma   90.00
#
_symmetry.space_group_name_H-M   'P 1'
#
loop_
_entity.id
_entity.type
_entity.pdbx_description
1 polymer ?
#
loop_
_entity_poly.entity_id
_entity_poly.type
_entity_poly.pdbx_seq_one_letter_code
_entity_poly.pdbx_strand_id
1 'polypeptide(L)'
;MKQWLRNLMTRSIAIVPSLIISIIGGSTGAGRLIVTASMILSFELPFALIPLLKFSSSSNKMGGNKNSIYIIGFSWLLGFMIIGINIYFLSIKLVGWILDNSLPVFANVLIGIILFPLMVLYISSVIYLTFRKDTVKFVSRHEFQPVGTENSKVVNHSGNKENMEQLV
;
A
#
# COMPACT_ATOMS: atom_id res chain seq x y z
N MET A 1 14.97 16.29 14.46
CA MET A 1 13.86 17.00 15.13
C MET A 1 13.31 16.12 16.24
N LYS A 2 13.08 16.66 17.45
CA LYS A 2 12.48 15.90 18.57
C LYS A 2 11.07 15.42 18.17
N GLN A 3 10.74 14.15 18.40
CA GLN A 3 9.46 13.51 18.01
C GLN A 3 8.22 14.32 18.45
N TRP A 4 8.29 14.91 19.64
CA TRP A 4 7.23 15.75 20.19
C TRP A 4 6.94 17.00 19.35
N LEU A 5 7.97 17.67 18.84
CA LEU A 5 7.82 18.86 18.01
C LEU A 5 7.14 18.54 16.67
N ARG A 6 7.48 17.40 16.07
CA ARG A 6 6.84 16.97 14.81
C ARG A 6 5.35 16.69 15.01
N ASN A 7 4.99 16.02 16.11
CA ASN A 7 3.60 15.73 16.44
C ASN A 7 2.79 17.00 16.77
N LEU A 8 3.41 17.99 17.42
CA LEU A 8 2.79 19.29 17.67
C LEU A 8 2.54 20.04 16.37
N MET A 9 3.53 20.07 15.48
CA MET A 9 3.40 20.75 14.19
C MET A 9 2.30 20.14 13.32
N THR A 10 2.26 18.81 13.15
CA THR A 10 1.24 18.17 12.30
C THR A 10 -0.17 18.31 12.87
N ARG A 11 -0.33 18.26 14.19
CA ARG A 11 -1.63 18.48 14.84
C ARG A 11 -2.08 19.93 14.74
N SER A 12 -1.19 20.89 14.96
CA SER A 12 -1.52 22.31 14.78
C SER A 12 -1.97 22.60 13.35
N ILE A 13 -1.24 22.07 12.35
CA ILE A 13 -1.60 22.24 10.93
C ILE A 13 -2.95 21.61 10.60
N ALA A 14 -3.29 20.46 11.18
CA ALA A 14 -4.57 19.80 10.94
C ALA A 14 -5.76 20.49 11.65
N ILE A 15 -5.56 21.05 12.85
CA ILE A 15 -6.62 21.68 13.64
C ILE A 15 -6.99 23.07 13.09
N VAL A 16 -6.01 23.84 12.61
CA VAL A 16 -6.21 25.20 12.10
C VAL A 16 -7.33 25.30 11.05
N PRO A 17 -7.35 24.52 9.95
CA PRO A 17 -8.41 24.62 8.94
C PRO A 17 -9.79 24.24 9.51
N SER A 18 -9.84 23.26 10.42
CA SER A 18 -11.08 22.88 11.10
C SER A 18 -11.62 24.00 11.98
N LEU A 19 -10.72 24.66 12.72
CA LEU A 19 -11.07 25.78 13.58
C LEU A 19 -11.62 26.96 12.77
N ILE A 20 -10.96 27.33 11.66
CA ILE A 20 -11.40 28.44 10.79
C ILE A 20 -12.81 28.16 10.24
N ILE A 21 -13.03 26.98 9.67
CA ILE A 21 -14.33 26.61 9.09
C ILE A 21 -15.41 26.52 10.17
N SER A 22 -15.07 26.04 11.38
CA SER A 22 -16.02 25.95 12.49
C SER A 22 -16.42 27.32 13.04
N ILE A 23 -15.52 28.30 13.05
CA ILE A 23 -15.84 29.67 13.51
C ILE A 23 -16.78 30.36 12.50
N ILE A 24 -16.52 30.21 11.20
CA ILE A 24 -17.29 30.88 10.15
C ILE A 24 -18.62 30.16 9.88
N GLY A 25 -18.58 28.82 9.77
CA GLY A 25 -19.71 27.99 9.34
C GLY A 25 -20.42 27.22 10.47
N GLY A 26 -19.99 27.39 11.73
CA GLY A 26 -20.55 26.70 12.89
C GLY A 26 -20.41 25.18 12.81
N SER A 27 -21.33 24.47 13.48
CA SER A 27 -21.39 23.00 13.51
C SER A 27 -21.61 22.38 12.13
N THR A 28 -22.44 23.00 11.29
CA THR A 28 -22.72 22.54 9.93
C THR A 28 -21.48 22.65 9.03
N GLY A 29 -20.74 23.75 9.13
CA GLY A 29 -19.48 23.95 8.40
C GLY A 29 -18.41 22.92 8.79
N ALA A 30 -18.24 22.69 10.10
CA ALA A 30 -17.33 21.66 10.60
C ALA A 30 -17.71 20.25 10.09
N GLY A 31 -19.01 19.91 10.11
CA GLY A 31 -19.50 18.64 9.57
C GLY A 31 -19.20 18.47 8.08
N ARG A 32 -19.40 19.51 7.26
CA ARG A 32 -19.05 19.50 5.83
C ARG A 32 -17.56 19.30 5.61
N LEU A 33 -16.71 19.95 6.42
CA LEU A 33 -15.26 19.79 6.32
C LEU A 33 -14.82 18.34 6.58
N ILE A 34 -15.41 17.69 7.59
CA ILE A 34 -15.11 16.28 7.90
C ILE A 34 -15.48 15.38 6.72
N VAL A 35 -16.63 15.62 6.10
CA VAL A 35 -17.07 14.87 4.91
C VAL A 35 -16.10 15.10 3.74
N THR A 36 -15.70 16.34 3.48
CA THR A 36 -14.71 16.65 2.42
C THR A 36 -13.35 16.01 2.69
N ALA A 37 -12.85 16.05 3.93
CA ALA A 37 -11.60 15.40 4.31
C ALA A 37 -11.65 13.88 4.08
N SER A 38 -12.81 13.26 4.34
CA SER A 38 -13.03 11.83 4.10
C SER A 38 -13.00 11.48 2.60
N MET A 39 -13.47 12.38 1.73
CA MET A 39 -13.36 12.21 0.28
C MET A 39 -11.90 12.24 -0.16
N ILE A 40 -11.11 13.21 0.34
CA ILE A 40 -9.68 13.34 0.02
C ILE A 40 -8.92 12.09 0.45
N LEU A 41 -9.13 11.64 1.69
CA LEU A 41 -8.50 10.43 2.21
C LEU A 41 -8.84 9.20 1.36
N SER A 42 -10.09 9.12 0.88
CA SER A 42 -10.52 8.03 0.00
C SER A 42 -9.74 7.99 -1.30
N PHE A 43 -9.40 9.14 -1.89
CA PHE A 43 -8.52 9.16 -3.06
C PHE A 43 -7.15 8.55 -2.77
N GLU A 44 -6.58 8.79 -1.58
CA GLU A 44 -5.24 8.32 -1.20
C GLU A 44 -5.18 6.81 -0.90
N LEU A 45 -6.25 6.25 -0.32
CA LEU A 45 -6.27 4.89 0.22
C LEU A 45 -5.87 3.81 -0.81
N PRO A 46 -6.45 3.75 -2.03
CA PRO A 46 -6.06 2.74 -3.01
C PRO A 46 -4.60 2.86 -3.46
N PHE A 47 -4.08 4.09 -3.61
CA PHE A 47 -2.70 4.31 -4.04
C PHE A 47 -1.68 3.88 -2.99
N ALA A 48 -2.01 3.98 -1.70
CA ALA A 48 -1.17 3.47 -0.62
C ALA A 48 -1.30 1.93 -0.46
N LEU A 49 -2.52 1.41 -0.60
CA LEU A 49 -2.83 0.00 -0.36
C LEU A 49 -2.24 -0.94 -1.42
N ILE A 50 -2.31 -0.58 -2.70
CA ILE A 50 -1.85 -1.45 -3.80
C ILE A 50 -0.34 -1.76 -3.69
N PRO A 51 0.57 -0.78 -3.51
CA PRO A 51 1.99 -1.05 -3.30
C PRO A 51 2.24 -1.88 -2.04
N LEU A 52 1.53 -1.59 -0.94
CA LEU A 52 1.68 -2.33 0.31
C LEU A 52 1.29 -3.81 0.15
N LEU A 53 0.18 -4.10 -0.53
CA LEU A 53 -0.24 -5.47 -0.85
C LEU A 53 0.80 -6.18 -1.73
N LYS A 54 1.38 -5.47 -2.71
CA LYS A 54 2.46 -6.01 -3.55
C LYS A 54 3.73 -6.31 -2.75
N PHE A 55 4.12 -5.44 -1.83
CA PHE A 55 5.26 -5.68 -0.94
C PHE A 55 5.00 -6.83 0.03
N SER A 56 3.82 -6.86 0.65
CA SER A 56 3.40 -7.91 1.59
C SER A 56 3.25 -9.27 0.92
N SER A 57 2.82 -9.29 -0.35
CA SER A 57 2.74 -10.50 -1.17
C SER A 57 4.10 -11.03 -1.65
N SER A 58 5.20 -10.27 -1.49
CA SER A 58 6.53 -10.71 -1.93
C SER A 58 7.20 -11.59 -0.86
N SER A 59 7.26 -12.90 -1.12
CA SER A 59 8.01 -13.86 -0.29
C SER A 59 9.53 -13.63 -0.27
N ASN A 60 10.03 -12.66 -1.05
CA ASN A 60 11.46 -12.43 -1.30
C ASN A 60 12.15 -11.54 -0.24
N LYS A 61 11.40 -10.97 0.72
CA LYS A 61 11.95 -10.18 1.84
C LYS A 61 11.94 -10.88 3.20
N MET A 62 11.37 -12.09 3.30
CA MET A 62 11.05 -12.73 4.59
C MET A 62 11.89 -13.98 4.92
N GLY A 63 12.90 -14.30 4.10
CA GLY A 63 13.84 -15.40 4.40
C GLY A 63 13.17 -16.79 4.44
N GLY A 64 13.61 -17.67 5.35
CA GLY A 64 13.24 -19.08 5.42
C GLY A 64 11.82 -19.42 5.89
N ASN A 65 11.06 -18.45 6.44
CA ASN A 65 9.65 -18.65 6.78
C ASN A 65 8.76 -18.15 5.63
N LYS A 66 8.57 -19.00 4.62
CA LYS A 66 7.60 -18.74 3.54
C LYS A 66 6.23 -18.48 4.14
N ASN A 67 5.74 -17.24 4.00
CA ASN A 67 4.34 -16.93 4.28
C ASN A 67 3.46 -17.79 3.36
N SER A 68 2.42 -18.40 3.92
CA SER A 68 1.59 -19.35 3.17
C SER A 68 0.82 -18.64 2.05
N ILE A 69 0.74 -19.27 0.87
CA ILE A 69 0.03 -18.75 -0.30
C ILE A 69 -1.42 -18.36 0.03
N TYR A 70 -2.03 -19.02 1.02
CA TYR A 70 -3.36 -18.72 1.54
C TYR A 70 -3.48 -17.29 2.12
N ILE A 71 -2.46 -16.82 2.85
CA ILE A 71 -2.45 -15.50 3.49
C ILE A 71 -2.30 -14.39 2.44
N ILE A 72 -1.54 -14.66 1.38
CA ILE A 72 -1.39 -13.77 0.23
C ILE A 72 -2.72 -13.64 -0.52
N GLY A 73 -3.38 -14.77 -0.80
CA GLY A 73 -4.70 -14.79 -1.45
C GLY A 73 -5.76 -14.03 -0.62
N PHE A 74 -5.79 -14.27 0.69
CA PHE A 74 -6.72 -13.58 1.60
C PHE A 74 -6.46 -12.07 1.68
N SER A 75 -5.20 -11.65 1.73
CA SER A 75 -4.82 -10.23 1.73
C SER A 75 -5.24 -9.52 0.44
N TRP A 76 -5.10 -10.18 -0.72
CA TRP A 76 -5.54 -9.64 -2.00
C TRP A 76 -7.06 -9.56 -2.10
N LEU A 77 -7.79 -10.57 -1.62
CA LEU A 77 -9.26 -10.55 -1.56
C LEU A 77 -9.76 -9.37 -0.72
N LEU A 78 -9.22 -9.21 0.49
CA LEU A 78 -9.57 -8.12 1.39
C LEU A 78 -9.17 -6.75 0.78
N GLY A 79 -8.01 -6.68 0.14
CA GLY A 79 -7.54 -5.50 -0.57
C GLY A 79 -8.50 -5.05 -1.67
N PHE A 80 -8.96 -5.98 -2.52
CA PHE A 80 -9.97 -5.72 -3.54
C PHE A 80 -11.28 -5.24 -2.93
N MET A 81 -11.72 -5.87 -1.84
CA MET A 81 -12.95 -5.49 -1.16
C MET A 81 -12.88 -4.04 -0.63
N ILE A 82 -11.76 -3.67 0.01
CA ILE A 82 -11.55 -2.31 0.53
C ILE A 82 -11.52 -1.29 -0.62
N ILE A 83 -10.81 -1.59 -1.70
CA ILE A 83 -10.74 -0.71 -2.88
C ILE A 83 -12.14 -0.51 -3.49
N GLY A 84 -12.91 -1.59 -3.66
CA GLY A 84 -14.27 -1.53 -4.21
C GLY A 84 -15.20 -0.67 -3.35
N ILE A 85 -15.18 -0.88 -2.02
CA ILE A 85 -15.97 -0.08 -1.07
C ILE A 85 -15.53 1.39 -1.11
N ASN A 86 -14.23 1.65 -1.22
CA ASN A 86 -13.70 3.01 -1.25
C ASN A 86 -14.14 3.77 -2.51
N ILE A 87 -14.05 3.16 -3.68
CA ILE A 87 -14.52 3.74 -4.94
C ILE A 87 -16.03 4.01 -4.87
N TYR A 88 -16.80 3.07 -4.34
CA TYR A 88 -18.24 3.25 -4.15
C TYR A 88 -18.55 4.43 -3.21
N PHE A 89 -17.93 4.47 -2.04
CA PHE A 89 -18.10 5.53 -1.05
C PHE A 89 -17.72 6.90 -1.62
N LEU A 90 -16.60 6.97 -2.34
CA LEU A 90 -16.15 8.19 -2.98
C LEU A 90 -17.16 8.67 -4.05
N SER A 91 -17.62 7.75 -4.90
CA SER A 91 -18.55 8.08 -5.99
C SER A 91 -19.88 8.61 -5.47
N ILE A 92 -20.47 7.94 -4.46
CA ILE A 92 -21.75 8.38 -3.90
C ILE A 92 -21.61 9.72 -3.16
N LYS A 93 -20.52 9.93 -2.42
CA LYS A 93 -20.29 11.18 -1.69
C LYS A 93 -20.00 12.33 -2.66
N LEU A 94 -19.22 12.10 -3.71
CA LEU A 94 -18.92 13.12 -4.70
C LEU A 94 -20.17 13.53 -5.49
N VAL A 95 -20.97 12.57 -5.95
CA VAL A 95 -22.23 12.84 -6.65
C VAL A 95 -23.23 13.53 -5.73
N GLY A 96 -23.40 13.04 -4.49
CA GLY A 96 -24.28 13.67 -3.50
C GLY A 96 -23.86 15.11 -3.18
N TRP A 97 -22.56 15.36 -3.03
CA TRP A 97 -22.05 16.71 -2.87
C TRP A 97 -22.44 17.61 -4.05
N ILE A 98 -22.26 17.16 -5.30
CA ILE A 98 -22.64 17.93 -6.49
C ILE A 98 -24.15 18.24 -6.52
N LEU A 99 -25.00 17.30 -6.07
CA LEU A 99 -26.46 17.44 -6.09
C LEU A 99 -27.00 18.36 -4.97
N ASP A 100 -26.38 18.35 -3.79
CA ASP A 100 -26.84 19.13 -2.61
C ASP A 100 -26.36 20.59 -2.60
N ASN A 101 -25.43 20.97 -3.49
CA ASN A 101 -24.89 22.33 -3.54
C ASN A 101 -25.91 23.33 -4.13
N SER A 102 -26.34 24.31 -3.33
CA SER A 102 -27.21 25.44 -3.74
C SER A 102 -26.51 26.47 -4.65
N LEU A 103 -25.48 26.07 -5.38
CA LEU A 103 -24.76 26.90 -6.34
C LEU A 103 -25.59 27.10 -7.63
N PRO A 104 -25.33 28.16 -8.41
CA PRO A 104 -26.00 28.35 -9.70
C PRO A 104 -25.82 27.11 -10.58
N VAL A 105 -26.88 26.70 -11.27
CA VAL A 105 -26.93 25.47 -12.09
C VAL A 105 -25.72 25.35 -13.03
N PHE A 106 -25.29 26.48 -13.62
CA PHE A 106 -24.10 26.53 -14.47
C PHE A 106 -22.82 26.05 -13.77
N ALA A 107 -22.60 26.43 -12.51
CA ALA A 107 -21.42 26.01 -11.75
C ALA A 107 -21.44 24.51 -11.49
N ASN A 108 -22.59 23.93 -11.11
CA ASN A 108 -22.74 22.49 -10.89
C ASN A 108 -22.50 21.71 -12.20
N VAL A 109 -23.01 22.20 -13.34
CA VAL A 109 -22.78 21.56 -14.66
C VAL A 109 -21.30 21.61 -15.04
N LEU A 110 -20.62 22.74 -14.84
CA LEU A 110 -19.19 22.88 -15.13
C LEU A 110 -18.35 21.96 -14.23
N ILE A 111 -18.65 21.92 -12.92
CA ILE A 111 -18.00 21.01 -11.96
C ILE A 111 -18.21 19.54 -12.38
N GLY A 112 -19.42 19.18 -12.81
CA GLY A 112 -19.74 17.83 -13.27
C GLY A 112 -18.97 17.43 -14.53
N ILE A 113 -18.90 18.33 -15.52
CA ILE A 113 -18.13 18.13 -16.76
C ILE A 113 -16.65 17.88 -16.49
N ILE A 114 -16.07 18.51 -15.44
CA ILE A 114 -14.67 18.30 -15.06
C ILE A 114 -14.50 17.04 -14.19
N LEU A 115 -15.39 16.83 -13.21
CA LEU A 115 -15.27 15.72 -12.25
C LEU A 115 -15.57 14.36 -12.86
N PHE A 116 -16.48 14.28 -13.84
CA PHE A 116 -16.81 13.02 -14.49
C PHE A 116 -15.60 12.37 -15.20
N PRO A 117 -14.87 13.07 -16.10
CA PRO A 117 -13.65 12.50 -16.70
C PRO A 117 -12.55 12.28 -15.67
N LEU A 118 -12.45 13.11 -14.63
CA LEU A 118 -11.50 12.90 -13.54
C LEU A 118 -11.79 11.60 -12.77
N MET A 119 -13.07 11.31 -12.49
CA MET A 119 -13.50 10.07 -11.82
C MET A 119 -13.24 8.85 -12.71
N VAL A 120 -13.52 8.94 -14.01
CA VAL A 120 -13.18 7.88 -14.97
C VAL A 120 -11.67 7.65 -14.96
N LEU A 121 -10.86 8.71 -15.04
CA LEU A 121 -9.40 8.61 -14.97
C LEU A 121 -8.92 7.98 -13.67
N TYR A 122 -9.52 8.34 -12.54
CA TYR A 122 -9.22 7.76 -11.23
C TYR A 122 -9.55 6.26 -11.19
N ILE A 123 -10.76 5.86 -11.61
CA ILE A 123 -11.18 4.46 -11.66
C ILE A 123 -10.28 3.69 -12.62
N SER A 124 -10.00 4.22 -13.82
CA SER A 124 -9.06 3.63 -14.77
C SER A 124 -7.65 3.48 -14.19
N SER A 125 -7.16 4.44 -13.42
CA SER A 125 -5.86 4.38 -12.75
C SER A 125 -5.84 3.30 -11.66
N VAL A 126 -6.89 3.19 -10.85
CA VAL A 126 -7.03 2.15 -9.82
C VAL A 126 -7.13 0.76 -10.45
N ILE A 127 -7.96 0.60 -11.48
CA ILE A 127 -8.07 -0.62 -12.28
C ILE A 127 -6.70 -0.95 -12.90
N TYR A 128 -6.05 0.03 -13.54
CA TYR A 128 -4.73 -0.17 -14.13
C TYR A 128 -3.70 -0.61 -13.08
N LEU A 129 -3.65 0.00 -11.89
CA LEU A 129 -2.73 -0.38 -10.82
C LEU A 129 -3.02 -1.76 -10.24
N THR A 130 -4.30 -2.15 -10.22
CA THR A 130 -4.80 -3.45 -9.77
C THR A 130 -4.45 -4.55 -10.77
N PHE A 131 -4.73 -4.32 -12.06
CA PHE A 131 -4.44 -5.24 -13.15
C PHE A 131 -3.01 -5.19 -13.64
N ARG A 132 -2.21 -4.21 -13.20
CA ARG A 132 -0.76 -4.20 -13.36
C ARG A 132 -0.23 -5.45 -12.67
N LYS A 133 -0.15 -6.51 -13.48
CA LYS A 133 0.57 -7.74 -13.23
C LYS A 133 2.00 -7.35 -12.99
N ASP A 134 2.33 -7.10 -11.73
CA ASP A 134 3.71 -7.25 -11.30
C ASP A 134 3.94 -8.76 -11.17
N THR A 135 3.92 -9.44 -12.32
CA THR A 135 4.67 -10.66 -12.50
C THR A 135 6.10 -10.22 -12.34
N VAL A 136 6.60 -10.40 -11.13
CA VAL A 136 8.01 -10.34 -10.85
C VAL A 136 8.67 -11.37 -11.75
N LYS A 137 9.13 -10.92 -12.93
CA LYS A 137 10.17 -11.59 -13.70
C LYS A 137 11.43 -11.43 -12.86
N PHE A 138 11.58 -12.28 -11.85
CA PHE A 138 12.88 -12.46 -11.24
C PHE A 138 13.74 -13.22 -12.23
N VAL A 139 14.78 -12.52 -12.70
CA VAL A 139 16.03 -13.09 -13.19
C VAL A 139 16.26 -14.43 -12.55
N SER A 140 16.28 -15.48 -13.36
CA SER A 140 16.74 -16.80 -12.98
C SER A 140 18.07 -16.63 -12.24
N ARG A 141 18.06 -16.76 -10.91
CA ARG A 141 19.28 -16.93 -10.12
C ARG A 141 19.78 -18.36 -10.32
N HIS A 142 20.04 -18.70 -11.58
CA HIS A 142 20.77 -19.86 -12.04
C HIS A 142 22.25 -19.51 -12.29
N GLU A 143 22.75 -18.44 -11.69
CA GLU A 143 24.16 -18.02 -11.79
C GLU A 143 24.81 -17.77 -10.43
N PHE A 144 24.33 -18.43 -9.37
CA PHE A 144 25.20 -18.72 -8.22
C PHE A 144 25.70 -20.14 -8.41
N GLN A 145 26.87 -20.22 -9.04
CA GLN A 145 27.68 -21.41 -9.21
C GLN A 145 27.77 -22.22 -7.92
N PRO A 146 27.72 -23.55 -7.97
CA PRO A 146 28.08 -24.38 -6.84
C PRO A 146 29.59 -24.26 -6.63
N VAL A 147 30.03 -23.39 -5.72
CA VAL A 147 31.39 -23.53 -5.18
C VAL A 147 31.37 -24.79 -4.33
N GLY A 148 32.05 -25.80 -4.86
CA GLY A 148 32.00 -27.19 -4.43
C GLY A 148 32.14 -27.39 -2.93
N THR A 149 31.24 -28.20 -2.39
CA THR A 149 31.43 -28.91 -1.14
C THR A 149 32.40 -30.07 -1.41
N GLU A 150 33.67 -29.76 -1.69
CA GLU A 150 34.75 -30.74 -1.79
C GLU A 150 35.83 -30.39 -0.77
N ASN A 151 35.48 -30.27 0.51
CA ASN A 151 36.44 -30.18 1.61
C ASN A 151 35.84 -30.63 2.96
N SER A 152 35.04 -31.70 2.96
CA SER A 152 34.58 -32.33 4.22
C SER A 152 34.58 -33.86 4.21
N LYS A 153 35.32 -34.49 3.27
CA LYS A 153 35.45 -35.97 3.25
C LYS A 153 36.88 -36.52 3.12
N VAL A 154 37.95 -35.72 3.18
CA VAL A 154 39.33 -36.24 2.99
C VAL A 154 40.23 -36.15 4.24
N VAL A 155 39.81 -35.52 5.34
CA VAL A 155 40.65 -35.40 6.56
C VAL A 155 40.19 -36.31 7.70
N ASN A 156 39.73 -37.54 7.41
CA ASN A 156 39.39 -38.49 8.48
C ASN A 156 39.77 -39.95 8.24
N HIS A 157 40.68 -40.23 7.29
CA HIS A 157 41.14 -41.61 7.09
C HIS A 157 42.64 -41.83 6.84
N SER A 158 43.50 -40.81 6.99
CA SER A 158 44.93 -40.93 6.70
C SER A 158 45.89 -40.67 7.88
N GLY A 159 45.40 -40.53 9.12
CA GLY A 159 46.27 -40.32 10.29
C GLY A 159 46.37 -41.50 11.27
N ASN A 160 45.50 -42.52 11.16
CA ASN A 160 45.51 -43.69 12.05
C ASN A 160 46.47 -44.81 11.58
N LYS A 161 47.35 -44.52 10.62
CA LYS A 161 48.34 -45.49 10.11
C LYS A 161 49.76 -45.27 10.66
N GLU A 162 50.04 -44.14 11.29
CA GLU A 162 51.36 -43.89 11.89
C GLU A 162 51.52 -44.52 13.29
N ASN A 163 50.42 -44.93 13.93
CA ASN A 163 50.45 -45.59 15.25
C ASN A 163 50.51 -47.13 15.20
N MET A 164 50.62 -47.73 14.01
CA MET A 164 50.69 -49.20 13.83
C MET A 164 52.04 -49.71 13.31
N GLU A 165 53.01 -48.84 13.03
CA GLU A 165 54.40 -49.22 12.68
C GLU A 165 55.40 -49.04 13.84
N GLN A 166 54.94 -48.65 15.03
CA GLN A 166 55.78 -48.56 16.25
C GLN A 166 55.44 -49.63 17.31
N LEU A 167 54.73 -50.69 16.94
CA LEU A 167 54.33 -51.77 17.86
C LEU A 167 54.57 -53.19 17.33
N VAL A 168 55.55 -53.39 16.45
CA VAL A 168 56.16 -54.71 16.14
C VAL A 168 57.66 -54.53 15.92
#